data_AF-A0A820L902-F1
#
_entry.id   AF-A0A820L902-F1
#
_cell.length_a   1.000
_cell.length_b   1.000
_cell.length_c   1.000
_cell.angle_alpha   90.00
_cell.angle_beta   90.00
_cell.angle_gamma   90.00
#
_symmetry.space_group_name_H-M   'P 1'
#
loop_
_entity.id
_entity.type
_entity.pdbx_description
1 polymer ?
#
loop_
_entity_poly.entity_id
_entity_poly.type
_entity_poly.pdbx_seq_one_letter_code
_entity_poly.pdbx_strand_id
1 'polypeptide(L)' 'MRNVRHTEQLIPVFAIPPAGSTPIVRMLRQVLQEKQLEIQERKLLILITTDGVPTDDGGQQHIKRVWV' A
#
# COMPACT_ATOMS: atom_id res chain seq x y z
N MET A 1 -0.25 8.14 11.02
CA MET A 1 -1.34 7.18 10.70
C MET A 1 -2.33 7.08 11.86
N ARG A 2 -3.63 6.95 11.57
CA ARG A 2 -4.69 6.74 12.57
C ARG A 2 -5.09 5.27 12.53
N ASN A 3 -5.07 4.58 13.66
CA ASN A 3 -5.47 3.17 13.72
C ASN A 3 -6.97 3.03 13.40
N VAL A 4 -7.31 2.12 12.49
CA VAL A 4 -8.69 1.75 12.19
C VAL A 4 -9.12 0.71 13.21
N ARG A 5 -10.17 1.00 13.96
CA ARG A 5 -10.78 0.13 14.97
C ARG A 5 -12.12 -0.44 14.53
N HIS A 6 -12.81 0.28 13.65
CA HIS A 6 -14.13 -0.09 13.14
C HIS A 6 -14.23 0.20 11.64
N THR A 7 -14.97 -0.65 10.91
CA THR A 7 -15.07 -0.58 9.46
C THR A 7 -15.74 0.71 8.97
N GLU A 8 -16.62 1.31 9.76
CA GLU A 8 -17.32 2.56 9.45
C GLU A 8 -16.35 3.73 9.24
N GLN A 9 -15.17 3.67 9.88
CA GLN A 9 -14.12 4.67 9.73
C GLN A 9 -13.52 4.70 8.32
N LEU A 10 -13.69 3.61 7.56
CA LEU A 10 -13.19 3.47 6.19
C LEU A 10 -14.23 3.88 5.14
N ILE A 11 -15.53 3.92 5.48
CA ILE A 11 -16.60 4.31 4.57
C ILE A 11 -16.30 5.63 3.84
N PRO A 12 -15.94 6.75 4.53
CA PRO A 12 -15.66 8.00 3.83
C PRO A 12 -14.39 7.94 2.97
N VAL A 13 -13.42 7.07 3.30
CA VAL A 13 -12.18 6.90 2.54
C VAL A 13 -12.44 6.21 1.20
N PHE A 14 -13.39 5.26 1.17
CA PHE A 14 -13.78 4.52 -0.03
C PHE A 14 -14.96 5.14 -0.78
N ALA A 15 -15.55 6.22 -0.29
CA ALA A 15 -16.69 6.88 -0.93
C ALA A 15 -16.35 7.45 -2.32
N ILE A 16 -15.08 7.79 -2.55
CA ILE A 16 -14.57 8.26 -3.83
C ILE A 16 -13.55 7.23 -4.33
N PRO A 17 -13.76 6.63 -5.50
CA PRO A 17 -12.79 5.71 -6.08
C PRO A 17 -11.43 6.42 -6.27
N PRO A 18 -10.31 5.77 -5.88
CA PRO A 18 -8.99 6.32 -6.15
C PRO A 18 -8.76 6.35 -7.68
N ALA A 19 -8.12 7.40 -8.16
CA ALA A 19 -7.70 7.54 -9.55
C ALA A 19 -6.17 7.63 -9.64
N GLY A 20 -5.61 7.16 -10.75
CA GLY A 20 -4.17 7.27 -11.06
C GLY A 20 -3.41 5.95 -11.01
N SER A 21 -2.10 6.05 -10.81
CA SER A 21 -1.12 4.95 -10.81
C SER A 21 -1.29 3.98 -9.63
N THR A 22 -0.64 2.81 -9.70
CA THR A 22 -0.59 1.81 -8.61
C THR A 22 0.81 1.76 -7.95
N PRO A 23 1.21 2.77 -7.16
CA PRO A 23 2.58 2.95 -6.64
C PRO A 23 2.92 2.07 -5.43
N ILE A 24 2.63 0.77 -5.51
CA ILE A 24 2.79 -0.19 -4.39
C ILE A 24 4.22 -0.20 -3.84
N VAL A 25 5.25 -0.17 -4.69
CA VAL A 25 6.66 -0.21 -4.23
C VAL A 25 7.01 1.02 -3.40
N ARG A 26 6.62 2.22 -3.86
CA ARG A 26 6.85 3.48 -3.14
C ARG A 26 6.10 3.49 -1.81
N MET A 27 4.82 3.08 -1.83
CA MET A 27 3.99 2.99 -0.63
C MET A 27 4.59 2.04 0.40
N LEU A 28 5.07 0.86 -0.01
CA LEU A 28 5.70 -0.11 0.91
C LEU A 28 6.97 0.45 1.55
N ARG A 29 7.83 1.15 0.79
CA ARG A 29 9.01 1.82 1.35
C ARG A 29 8.62 2.82 2.44
N GLN A 30 7.59 3.62 2.19
CA GLN A 30 7.07 4.57 3.15
C GLN A 30 6.52 3.87 4.40
N VAL A 31 5.68 2.83 4.25
CA VAL A 31 5.13 2.07 5.39
C VAL A 31 6.22 1.45 6.25
N LEU A 32 7.24 0.84 5.63
CA LEU A 32 8.36 0.22 6.35
C LEU A 32 9.20 1.26 7.09
N GLN A 33 9.40 2.45 6.50
CA GLN A 33 10.10 3.55 7.15
C GLN A 33 9.30 4.12 8.32
N GLU A 34 7.99 4.33 8.14
CA GLU A 34 7.10 4.83 9.21
C GLU A 34 6.94 3.84 10.36
N LYS A 35 7.11 2.54 10.10
CA LYS A 35 6.95 1.45 11.07
C LYS A 35 8.27 0.88 11.57
N GLN A 36 9.39 1.53 11.28
CA GLN A 36 10.71 1.00 11.57
C GLN A 36 10.90 0.69 13.07
N LEU A 37 10.39 1.54 13.96
CA LEU A 37 10.49 1.33 15.40
C LEU A 37 9.59 0.18 15.87
N GLU A 38 8.34 0.13 15.41
CA GLU A 38 7.39 -0.92 15.80
C GLU A 38 7.82 -2.32 15.30
N ILE A 39 8.48 -2.39 14.14
CA ILE A 39 9.02 -3.64 13.58
C ILE A 39 10.11 -4.25 14.48
N GLN A 40 10.84 -3.43 15.24
CA GLN A 40 11.86 -3.94 16.17
C GLN A 40 11.24 -4.67 17.36
N GLU A 41 10.03 -4.28 17.77
CA GLU A 41 9.34 -4.84 18.92
C GLU A 41 8.31 -5.91 18.55
N ARG A 42 7.75 -5.86 17.33
CA ARG A 42 6.63 -6.70 16.89
C ARG A 42 6.74 -7.06 15.41
N LYS A 43 6.18 -8.20 15.03
CA LYS A 43 6.07 -8.59 13.62
C LYS A 43 5.06 -7.69 12.90
N LEU A 44 5.43 -7.22 11.71
CA LEU A 44 4.54 -6.48 10.81
C LEU A 44 3.96 -7.44 9.75
N LEU A 45 2.63 -7.51 9.67
CA LEU A 45 1.90 -8.18 8.59
C LEU A 45 1.36 -7.11 7.62
N ILE A 46 1.68 -7.26 6.34
CA ILE A 46 1.18 -6.38 5.27
C ILE A 46 0.28 -7.21 4.35
N LEU A 47 -0.98 -6.80 4.23
CA LEU A 47 -1.96 -7.38 3.31
C LEU A 47 -2.13 -6.40 2.14
N ILE A 48 -1.87 -6.88 0.92
CA ILE A 48 -2.02 -6.08 -0.29
C ILE A 48 -3.16 -6.68 -1.11
N THR A 49 -4.19 -5.88 -1.35
CA THR A 49 -5.28 -6.19 -2.26
C THR A 49 -5.24 -5.20 -3.42
N THR A 50 -5.00 -5.68 -4.62
CA THR A 50 -4.93 -4.86 -5.84
C THR A 50 -5.53 -5.63 -7.01
N ASP A 51 -6.19 -4.90 -7.91
CA ASP A 51 -6.75 -5.36 -9.17
C ASP A 51 -5.83 -5.04 -10.37
N GLY A 52 -4.69 -4.38 -10.14
CA GLY A 52 -3.77 -3.88 -11.15
C GLY A 52 -2.31 -4.30 -10.96
N VAL A 53 -1.46 -3.92 -11.91
CA VAL A 53 -0.01 -4.17 -11.86
C VAL A 53 0.68 -2.99 -11.16
N PRO A 54 1.66 -3.22 -10.26
CA PRO A 54 2.43 -2.14 -9.66
C PRO A 54 3.09 -1.24 -10.72
N THR A 55 2.87 0.07 -10.61
CA THR A 55 3.47 1.10 -11.48
C THR A 55 4.24 2.12 -10.66
N ASP A 56 5.10 2.90 -11.30
CA ASP A 56 5.64 4.14 -10.74
C ASP A 56 4.58 5.26 -10.77
N ASP A 57 4.96 6.44 -10.28
CA ASP A 57 4.07 7.61 -10.25
C ASP A 57 3.74 8.12 -11.67
N GLY A 58 4.54 7.76 -12.68
CA GLY A 58 4.30 8.04 -14.10
C GLY A 58 3.50 6.96 -14.84
N GLY A 59 3.03 5.92 -14.14
CA GLY A 59 2.25 4.82 -14.72
C GLY A 59 3.08 3.75 -15.42
N GLN A 60 4.42 3.81 -15.36
CA GLN A 60 5.30 2.79 -15.92
C GLN A 60 5.37 1.60 -14.98
N GLN A 61 5.25 0.38 -15.50
CA GLN A 61 5.26 -0.82 -14.66
C GLN A 61 6.61 -1.01 -13.95
N HIS A 62 6.58 -1.23 -12.63
CA HIS A 62 7.78 -1.51 -11.84
C HIS A 62 8.38 -2.89 -12.15
N ILE A 63 7.57 -3.84 -12.61
CA ILE A 63 7.96 -5.22 -12.83
C ILE A 63 7.52 -5.63 -14.25
N LYS A 64 8.48 -5.69 -15.18
CA LYS A 64 8.28 -6.38 -16.46
C LYS A 64 8.56 -7.86 -16.22
N ARG A 65 7.50 -8.66 -16.07
CA ARG A 65 7.48 -10.15 -15.96
C ARG A 65 8.76 -10.78 -15.39
N VAL A 66 8.73 -11.17 -14.13
CA VAL A 66 9.62 -12.23 -13.65
C VAL A 66 9.06 -13.55 -14.20
N TRP A 67 9.71 -14.09 -15.23
CA TRP A 67 9.45 -15.47 -15.64
C TRP A 67 10.08 -16.37 -14.57
N VAL A 68 9.23 -17.10 -13.85
CA VAL A 68 9.64 -18.23 -12.99
C VAL A 68 9.25 -19.50 -13.71
#